data_AF-A0A3N4JND7-F1
#
_entry.id   AF-A0A3N4JND7-F1
#
_cell.length_a   1.000
_cell.length_b   1.000
_cell.length_c   1.000
_cell.angle_alpha   90.00
_cell.angle_beta   90.00
_cell.angle_gamma   90.00
#
_symmetry.space_group_name_H-M   'P 1'
#
loop_
_entity.id
_entity.type
_entity.pdbx_description
1 polymer ?
#
loop_
_entity_poly.entity_id
_entity_poly.type
_entity_poly.pdbx_seq_one_letter_code
_entity_poly.pdbx_strand_id
1 'polypeptide(L)'
;MSNADLNATTDRMGRLTLSIGDSQKFRLLVKWLNQDYDLKVETVVKQAKSITDKEDATVGELMSAVTWQYFDLKKIEESRLETCRMYETQMKAGTIDNIFDQIVVARLAQERTAAQQRSANRQVGL
;
A
#
# COMPACT_ATOMS: atom_id res chain seq x y z
N MET A 1 -20.79 -20.20 -24.08
CA MET A 1 -20.88 -19.87 -22.64
C MET A 1 -19.64 -19.05 -22.33
N SER A 2 -19.78 -17.79 -21.94
CA SER A 2 -18.64 -16.89 -21.68
C SER A 2 -18.14 -17.08 -20.24
N ASN A 3 -16.85 -16.88 -20.01
CA ASN A 3 -16.15 -17.02 -18.71
C ASN A 3 -16.60 -16.02 -17.63
N ALA A 4 -17.74 -15.35 -17.79
CA ALA A 4 -18.24 -14.33 -16.86
C ALA A 4 -19.08 -14.91 -15.69
N ASP A 5 -19.39 -16.20 -15.71
CA ASP A 5 -20.36 -16.81 -14.79
C ASP A 5 -19.75 -17.39 -13.49
N LEU A 6 -18.48 -17.10 -13.14
CA LEU A 6 -17.76 -17.83 -12.09
C LEU A 6 -17.33 -17.05 -10.84
N ASN A 7 -17.70 -15.77 -10.67
CA ASN A 7 -17.12 -14.96 -9.58
C ASN A 7 -18.01 -14.66 -8.37
N ALA A 8 -19.26 -15.15 -8.32
CA ALA A 8 -20.06 -15.10 -7.10
C ALA A 8 -21.07 -16.24 -7.05
N THR A 9 -20.71 -17.36 -6.41
CA THR A 9 -21.68 -18.42 -6.06
C THR A 9 -22.38 -18.04 -4.77
N THR A 10 -23.70 -17.88 -4.80
CA THR A 10 -24.53 -17.84 -3.59
C THR A 10 -24.74 -19.26 -3.07
N ASP A 11 -24.56 -19.49 -1.76
CA ASP A 11 -24.86 -20.79 -1.17
C ASP A 11 -26.38 -21.09 -1.26
N ARG A 12 -26.79 -22.31 -0.89
CA ARG A 12 -28.21 -22.72 -0.93
C ARG A 12 -29.13 -21.87 -0.05
N MET A 13 -28.58 -20.99 0.80
CA MET A 13 -29.30 -20.05 1.66
C MET A 13 -29.22 -18.60 1.15
N GLY A 14 -28.69 -18.36 -0.06
CA GLY A 14 -28.54 -17.03 -0.63
C GLY A 14 -27.40 -16.21 -0.01
N ARG A 15 -26.43 -16.83 0.67
CA ARG A 15 -25.25 -16.14 1.20
C ARG A 15 -24.15 -16.08 0.16
N LEU A 16 -23.50 -14.94 0.05
CA LEU A 16 -22.38 -14.74 -0.86
C LEU A 16 -21.21 -15.65 -0.46
N THR A 17 -20.89 -16.66 -1.27
CA THR A 17 -19.76 -17.56 -1.01
C THR A 17 -18.52 -16.94 -1.64
N LEU A 18 -17.65 -16.38 -0.81
CA LEU A 18 -16.37 -15.85 -1.28
C LEU A 18 -15.50 -16.98 -1.83
N SER A 19 -14.89 -16.74 -2.99
CA SER A 19 -13.92 -17.67 -3.57
C SER A 19 -12.67 -17.75 -2.67
N ILE A 20 -12.07 -18.95 -2.58
CA ILE A 20 -10.78 -19.14 -1.90
C ILE A 20 -9.71 -18.27 -2.56
N GLY A 21 -9.73 -18.17 -3.90
CA GLY A 21 -8.80 -17.34 -4.67
C GLY A 21 -8.93 -15.86 -4.31
N ASP A 22 -10.15 -15.36 -4.17
CA ASP A 22 -10.44 -13.95 -3.86
C ASP A 22 -9.94 -13.62 -2.45
N SER A 23 -10.15 -14.55 -1.51
CA SER A 23 -9.65 -14.45 -0.15
C SER A 23 -8.12 -14.41 -0.09
N GLN A 24 -7.44 -15.18 -0.94
CA GLN A 24 -5.98 -15.16 -1.02
C GLN A 24 -5.47 -13.86 -1.64
N LYS A 25 -6.09 -13.35 -2.71
CA LYS A 25 -5.77 -12.06 -3.34
C LYS A 25 -5.92 -10.92 -2.34
N PHE A 26 -7.06 -10.86 -1.63
CA PHE A 26 -7.30 -9.87 -0.57
C PHE A 26 -6.21 -9.89 0.51
N ARG A 27 -5.86 -11.08 1.03
CA ARG A 27 -4.79 -11.21 2.05
C ARG A 27 -3.45 -10.68 1.55
N LEU A 28 -3.10 -10.95 0.29
CA LEU A 28 -1.86 -10.46 -0.29
C LEU A 28 -1.86 -8.93 -0.46
N LEU A 29 -2.97 -8.36 -0.92
CA LEU A 29 -3.14 -6.90 -1.04
C LEU A 29 -2.99 -6.20 0.32
N VAL A 30 -3.64 -6.72 1.37
CA VAL A 30 -3.53 -6.17 2.73
C VAL A 30 -2.10 -6.28 3.26
N LYS A 31 -1.43 -7.41 3.02
CA LYS A 31 -0.03 -7.60 3.41
C LYS A 31 0.87 -6.53 2.78
N TRP A 32 0.74 -6.33 1.47
CA TRP A 32 1.51 -5.33 0.74
C TRP A 32 1.21 -3.90 1.17
N LEU A 33 -0.08 -3.57 1.38
CA LEU A 33 -0.48 -2.27 1.88
C LEU A 33 0.12 -1.96 3.26
N ASN A 34 0.17 -2.95 4.16
CA ASN A 34 0.80 -2.78 5.47
C ASN A 34 2.32 -2.57 5.35
N GLN A 35 2.99 -3.27 4.44
CA GLN A 35 4.42 -3.03 4.18
C GLN A 35 4.68 -1.59 3.69
N ASP A 36 3.87 -1.09 2.77
CA ASP A 36 3.99 0.29 2.29
C ASP A 36 3.70 1.32 3.40
N TYR A 37 2.73 1.01 4.26
CA TYR A 37 2.42 1.82 5.43
C TYR A 37 3.60 1.91 6.39
N ASP A 38 4.18 0.77 6.78
CA ASP A 38 5.31 0.72 7.71
C ASP A 38 6.49 1.54 7.19
N LEU A 39 6.79 1.44 5.88
CA LEU A 39 7.84 2.22 5.23
C LEU A 39 7.57 3.74 5.25
N LYS A 40 6.32 4.15 5.04
CA LYS A 40 5.93 5.57 5.10
C LYS A 40 6.03 6.12 6.53
N VAL A 41 5.57 5.35 7.52
CA VAL A 41 5.70 5.70 8.94
C VAL A 41 7.16 5.86 9.33
N GLU A 42 8.01 4.89 8.97
CA GLU A 42 9.44 4.95 9.24
C GLU A 42 10.08 6.20 8.63
N THR A 43 9.71 6.54 7.39
CA THR A 43 10.23 7.72 6.69
C THR A 43 9.86 9.01 7.42
N VAL A 44 8.58 9.17 7.80
CA VAL A 44 8.10 10.35 8.54
C VAL A 44 8.80 10.48 9.89
N VAL A 45 8.88 9.39 10.65
CA VAL A 45 9.55 9.37 11.96
C VAL A 45 11.03 9.72 11.83
N LYS A 46 11.72 9.15 10.83
CA LYS A 46 13.14 9.43 10.58
C LYS A 46 13.38 10.89 10.19
N GLN A 47 12.52 11.46 9.34
CA GLN A 47 12.61 12.87 8.94
C GLN A 47 12.38 13.81 10.13
N ALA A 48 11.33 13.57 10.93
CA ALA A 48 11.08 14.35 12.13
C ALA A 48 12.25 14.28 13.10
N LYS A 49 12.77 13.06 13.35
CA LYS A 49 13.94 12.85 14.22
C LYS A 49 15.18 13.59 13.70
N SER A 50 15.45 13.52 12.40
CA SER A 50 16.59 14.21 11.80
C SER A 50 16.53 15.72 11.95
N ILE A 51 15.34 16.31 12.14
CA ILE A 51 15.19 17.75 12.42
C ILE A 51 15.36 18.02 13.90
N THR A 52 14.77 17.20 14.78
CA THR A 52 14.87 17.38 16.23
C THR A 52 16.28 17.16 16.77
N ASP A 53 17.10 16.36 16.08
CA ASP A 53 18.48 16.08 16.47
C ASP A 53 19.47 17.17 15.99
N LYS A 54 19.04 18.18 15.22
CA LYS A 54 19.91 19.28 14.77
C LYS A 54 20.09 20.32 15.86
N GLU A 55 21.34 20.63 16.19
CA GLU A 55 21.69 21.62 17.22
C GLU A 55 21.25 23.06 16.86
N ASP A 56 21.13 23.37 15.57
CA ASP A 56 20.77 24.68 15.04
C ASP A 56 19.34 24.77 14.49
N ALA A 57 18.49 23.79 14.81
CA ALA A 57 17.09 23.77 14.35
C ALA A 57 16.33 25.01 14.83
N THR A 58 15.67 25.69 13.89
CA THR A 58 14.78 26.80 14.20
C THR A 58 13.48 26.31 14.86
N VAL A 59 12.82 27.21 15.59
CA VAL A 59 11.48 26.92 16.17
C VAL A 59 10.48 26.47 15.09
N GLY A 60 10.55 27.06 13.88
CA GLY A 60 9.72 26.67 12.75
C GLY A 60 9.95 25.22 12.31
N GLU A 61 11.21 24.81 12.18
CA GLU A 61 11.58 23.43 11.81
C GLU A 61 11.14 22.42 12.87
N LEU A 62 11.31 22.73 14.16
CA LEU A 62 10.85 21.89 15.26
C LEU A 62 9.31 21.73 15.25
N MET A 63 8.57 22.81 15.00
CA MET A 63 7.11 22.76 14.85
C MET A 63 6.68 21.94 13.63
N SER A 64 7.42 22.01 12.52
CA SER A 64 7.20 21.14 11.36
C SER A 64 7.44 19.67 11.69
N ALA A 65 8.52 19.34 12.42
CA ALA A 65 8.82 17.97 12.82
C ALA A 65 7.70 17.36 13.71
N VAL A 66 7.17 18.15 14.65
CA VAL A 66 6.00 17.76 15.47
C VAL A 66 4.76 17.59 14.58
N THR A 67 4.53 18.50 13.64
CA THR A 67 3.40 18.41 12.72
C THR A 67 3.44 17.12 11.88
N TRP A 68 4.60 16.74 11.36
CA TRP A 68 4.75 15.50 10.59
C TRP A 68 4.43 14.26 11.44
N GLN A 69 4.90 14.21 12.68
CA GLN A 69 4.61 13.10 13.59
C GLN A 69 3.10 12.97 13.89
N TYR A 70 2.38 14.07 14.04
CA TYR A 70 0.97 14.00 14.43
C TYR A 70 0.01 13.97 13.22
N PHE A 71 0.17 14.89 12.27
CA PHE A 71 -0.76 15.09 11.18
C PHE A 71 -0.50 14.13 10.02
N ASP A 72 0.75 13.95 9.62
CA ASP A 72 1.06 13.10 8.46
C ASP A 72 0.90 11.62 8.81
N LEU A 73 1.28 11.19 10.03
CA LEU A 73 0.99 9.81 10.48
C LEU A 73 -0.50 9.52 10.51
N LYS A 74 -1.32 10.47 10.99
CA LYS A 74 -2.78 10.33 10.98
C LYS A 74 -3.32 10.19 9.56
N LYS A 75 -2.88 11.04 8.63
CA LYS A 75 -3.28 10.95 7.22
C LYS A 75 -2.88 9.64 6.57
N ILE A 76 -1.67 9.15 6.86
CA ILE A 76 -1.16 7.87 6.35
C ILE A 76 -2.05 6.72 6.87
N GLU A 77 -2.43 6.74 8.15
CA GLU A 77 -3.35 5.76 8.73
C GLU A 77 -4.74 5.81 8.11
N GLU A 78 -5.33 7.00 7.96
CA GLU A 78 -6.65 7.19 7.35
C GLU A 78 -6.67 6.65 5.91
N SER A 79 -5.65 6.99 5.11
CA SER A 79 -5.51 6.50 3.74
C SER A 79 -5.36 4.97 3.66
N ARG A 80 -4.61 4.37 4.60
CA ARG A 80 -4.50 2.91 4.70
C ARG A 80 -5.86 2.27 4.97
N LEU A 81 -6.61 2.78 5.94
CA LEU A 81 -7.92 2.24 6.30
C LEU A 81 -8.94 2.36 5.16
N GLU A 82 -8.93 3.47 4.43
CA GLU A 82 -9.76 3.65 3.24
C GLU A 82 -9.45 2.59 2.17
N THR A 83 -8.16 2.36 1.91
CA THR A 83 -7.71 1.36 0.94
C THR A 83 -8.11 -0.07 1.36
N CYS A 84 -7.99 -0.41 2.65
CA CYS A 84 -8.47 -1.69 3.19
C CYS A 84 -9.97 -1.89 2.94
N ARG A 85 -10.79 -0.86 3.20
CA ARG A 85 -12.25 -0.92 2.96
C ARG A 85 -12.57 -1.09 1.49
N MET A 86 -11.82 -0.43 0.61
CA MET A 86 -11.96 -0.61 -0.84
C MET A 86 -11.68 -2.07 -1.23
N TYR A 87 -10.55 -2.66 -0.78
CA TYR A 87 -10.25 -4.07 -1.08
C TYR A 87 -11.34 -5.02 -0.54
N GLU A 88 -11.83 -4.79 0.67
CA GLU A 88 -12.88 -5.61 1.26
C GLU A 88 -14.18 -5.52 0.44
N THR A 89 -14.53 -4.32 -0.03
CA THR A 89 -15.71 -4.07 -0.86
C THR A 89 -15.61 -4.81 -2.19
N GLN A 90 -14.45 -4.74 -2.86
CA GLN A 90 -14.22 -5.43 -4.13
C GLN A 90 -14.21 -6.96 -3.96
N MET A 91 -13.67 -7.47 -2.84
CA MET A 91 -13.74 -8.89 -2.51
C MET A 91 -15.19 -9.36 -2.32
N LYS A 92 -16.00 -8.61 -1.56
CA LYS A 92 -17.43 -8.91 -1.36
C LYS A 92 -18.25 -8.79 -2.65
N ALA A 93 -17.79 -8.00 -3.62
CA ALA A 93 -18.44 -7.86 -4.92
C ALA A 93 -17.97 -8.90 -5.97
N GLY A 94 -16.99 -9.76 -5.66
CA GLY A 94 -16.41 -10.71 -6.62
C GLY A 94 -15.56 -10.05 -7.72
N THR A 95 -15.12 -8.80 -7.49
CA THR A 95 -14.38 -7.96 -8.44
C THR A 95 -12.96 -7.63 -7.97
N ILE A 96 -12.44 -8.40 -7.00
CA ILE A 96 -11.10 -8.19 -6.44
C ILE A 96 -9.99 -8.35 -7.49
N ASP A 97 -10.24 -9.10 -8.55
CA ASP A 97 -9.28 -9.35 -9.63
C ASP A 97 -8.86 -8.06 -10.32
N ASN A 98 -9.82 -7.17 -10.57
CA ASN A 98 -9.56 -5.89 -11.22
C ASN A 98 -8.54 -5.05 -10.45
N ILE A 99 -8.67 -4.97 -9.12
CA ILE A 99 -7.74 -4.18 -8.29
C ILE A 99 -6.43 -4.93 -8.06
N PHE A 100 -6.50 -6.27 -7.96
CA PHE A 100 -5.32 -7.11 -7.80
C PHE A 100 -4.37 -6.96 -8.99
N ASP A 101 -4.89 -7.09 -10.21
CA ASP A 101 -4.08 -7.02 -11.44
C ASP A 101 -3.44 -5.64 -11.61
N GLN A 102 -4.18 -4.57 -11.34
CA GLN A 102 -3.66 -3.20 -11.40
C GLN A 102 -2.47 -3.00 -10.44
N ILE A 103 -2.59 -3.50 -9.21
CA ILE A 103 -1.55 -3.36 -8.20
C ILE A 103 -0.33 -4.21 -8.54
N VAL A 104 -0.52 -5.43 -9.04
CA VAL A 104 0.58 -6.29 -9.49
C VAL A 104 1.34 -5.63 -10.63
N VAL A 105 0.65 -5.09 -11.63
CA VAL A 105 1.29 -4.37 -12.76
C VAL A 105 2.09 -3.18 -12.24
N ALA A 106 1.51 -2.37 -11.35
CA ALA A 106 2.20 -1.22 -10.77
C ALA A 106 3.47 -1.63 -9.99
N ARG A 107 3.39 -2.69 -9.18
CA ARG A 107 4.54 -3.18 -8.40
C ARG A 107 5.65 -3.74 -9.29
N LEU A 108 5.30 -4.55 -10.29
CA LEU A 108 6.28 -5.06 -11.26
C LEU A 108 6.97 -3.92 -12.03
N ALA A 109 6.25 -2.85 -12.35
CA ALA A 109 6.84 -1.67 -12.98
C ALA A 109 7.86 -0.96 -12.05
N GLN A 110 7.54 -0.81 -10.77
CA GLN A 110 8.45 -0.22 -9.78
C GLN A 110 9.74 -1.03 -9.60
N GLU A 111 9.63 -2.36 -9.54
CA GLU A 111 10.80 -3.25 -9.42
C GLU A 111 11.74 -3.15 -10.63
N ARG A 112 11.16 -3.07 -11.84
CA ARG A 112 11.94 -2.87 -13.08
C ARG A 112 12.73 -1.56 -13.05
N THR A 113 12.08 -0.47 -12.66
CA THR A 113 12.74 0.85 -12.53
C THR A 113 13.87 0.81 -11.49
N ALA A 114 13.62 0.21 -10.33
CA ALA A 114 14.64 0.06 -9.29
C ALA A 114 15.84 -0.79 -9.75
N ALA A 115 15.59 -1.87 -10.50
CA ALA A 115 16.64 -2.72 -11.05
C ALA A 115 17.49 -1.98 -12.11
N GLN A 116 16.86 -1.17 -12.95
CA GLN A 116 17.55 -0.34 -13.93
C GLN A 116 18.46 0.70 -13.27
N GLN A 117 17.97 1.41 -12.24
CA GLN A 117 18.77 2.39 -11.49
C GLN A 117 19.99 1.73 -10.80
N ARG A 118 19.83 0.54 -10.21
CA ARG A 118 20.94 -0.22 -9.61
C ARG A 118 21.97 -0.68 -10.64
N SER A 119 21.57 -0.86 -11.89
CA SER A 119 22.46 -1.27 -12.99
C SER A 119 23.20 -0.07 -13.56
N ALA A 120 22.53 1.07 -13.72
CA ALA A 120 23.14 2.34 -14.12
C ALA A 120 24.19 2.83 -13.10
N ASN A 121 23.88 2.78 -11.80
CA ASN A 121 24.83 3.18 -10.76
C ASN A 121 26.08 2.27 -10.70
N ARG A 122 25.99 1.02 -11.18
CA ARG A 122 27.13 0.11 -11.31
C ARG A 122 28.02 0.41 -12.52
N GLN A 123 27.46 0.98 -13.59
CA GLN A 123 28.21 1.34 -14.80
C GLN A 123 28.94 2.68 -14.70
N VAL A 124 28.46 3.60 -13.84
CA VAL A 124 29.10 4.91 -13.61
C VAL A 124 30.21 4.85 -12.55
N GLY A 125 30.28 3.76 -11.77
CA GLY A 125 31.28 3.54 -10.72
C GLY A 125 32.55 2.80 -11.16
N LEU A 126 32.87 2.78 -12.46
CA LEU A 126 34.12 2.23 -13.02
C LEU A 126 34.92 3.31 -13.75
#